data_AF-A0A1H7JWH2-F1
#
_entry.id   AF-A0A1H7JWH2-F1
#
_cell.length_a   1.000
_cell.length_b   1.000
_cell.length_c   1.000
_cell.angle_alpha   90.00
_cell.angle_beta   90.00
_cell.angle_gamma   90.00
#
_symmetry.space_group_name_H-M   'P 1'
#
loop_
_entity.id
_entity.type
_entity.pdbx_description
1 polymer ?
#
loop_
_entity_poly.entity_id
_entity_poly.type
_entity_poly.pdbx_seq_one_letter_code
_entity_poly.pdbx_strand_id
1 'polypeptide(L)'
;MLGLARLVSAALFLGGCFGQAELDVSGPLPGEESTNPGGPEASDCPASGIEPGPSPLRRLTRFEYNNTVRDLLGTSLQPAETFAKEEESLGFNNNAYALNVTLLHVEQWMEASETLSGSANLDALLPCQPTSSTEAACARQFIESFGKRAWRRPLEAGEVTRLLAVYQAGRDRKDFLTGIRMTLQALLQSPFFLYRVETGTPSAQGVSTVQVTSYEMASRLSYFLWGTMPDTALFQAADAGELVTPAQVEAQARRMIADPKARKMVAEFHRQWLKLDEFSHTTKDTTVYPAFEPLKAAMRTETEKFLDYVFFDSEGSASLLFDAPFTFANKPLADFYGVTGPAGSAFEKVTVDPSKRAGLLTQASFLASHAKPNQSSPIHRGVFARQQFLCQQLPTPPDNVGAPPDPSPDATTRERFAEHTRSPACSGCHALIDPIGFGFENYDGAGAFRTHEGTLPVDASGSVTQAGDAEGHYVGAVELSRKFARSTYVMECVATQWFRYANGRGETSQEQCEVQNLKKQFARSGFNLRELLVQLTLSDAFRYRQPAPAAQ
;
A
#
# COMPACT_ATOMS: atom_id res chain seq x y z
N MET A 1 31.68 -9.88 48.16
CA MET A 1 31.42 -10.51 49.47
C MET A 1 30.06 -10.05 49.96
N LEU A 2 29.30 -10.99 50.51
CA LEU A 2 27.86 -10.97 50.81
C LEU A 2 27.41 -9.85 51.76
N GLY A 3 26.10 -9.53 51.70
CA GLY A 3 25.38 -8.92 52.81
C GLY A 3 23.91 -8.62 52.51
N LEU A 4 23.03 -9.61 52.71
CA LEU A 4 21.58 -9.46 52.76
C LEU A 4 21.14 -8.40 53.80
N ALA A 5 20.10 -7.64 53.49
CA ALA A 5 19.11 -7.21 54.47
C ALA A 5 17.73 -7.04 53.81
N ARG A 6 16.85 -8.02 54.06
CA ARG A 6 15.41 -7.91 53.84
C ARG A 6 14.84 -7.01 54.95
N LEU A 7 14.02 -6.03 54.57
CA LEU A 7 13.09 -5.37 55.49
C LEU A 7 11.70 -5.39 54.88
N VAL A 8 10.88 -6.24 55.49
CA VAL A 8 9.42 -6.33 55.33
C VAL A 8 8.81 -5.16 56.10
N SER A 9 7.90 -4.42 55.48
CA SER A 9 6.94 -3.58 56.23
C SER A 9 5.63 -3.41 55.46
N ALA A 10 4.63 -4.08 56.01
CA ALA A 10 3.22 -3.70 56.18
C ALA A 10 2.50 -3.00 55.02
N ALA A 11 1.63 -3.78 54.37
CA ALA A 11 0.53 -3.29 53.56
C ALA A 11 -0.50 -2.53 54.44
N LEU A 12 -0.73 -1.26 54.12
CA LEU A 12 -1.95 -0.54 54.48
C LEU A 12 -2.95 -0.67 53.33
N PHE A 13 -4.08 -1.32 53.61
CA PHE A 13 -5.28 -1.29 52.78
C PHE A 13 -5.93 0.10 52.89
N LEU A 14 -5.95 0.85 51.81
CA LEU A 14 -6.92 1.93 51.56
C LEU A 14 -7.53 1.66 50.19
N GLY A 15 -8.82 1.32 50.20
CA GLY A 15 -9.61 1.06 49.01
C GLY A 15 -9.73 2.33 48.16
N GLY A 16 -9.23 2.25 46.94
CA GLY A 16 -9.56 3.16 45.85
C GLY A 16 -10.30 2.36 44.79
N CYS A 17 -11.51 2.80 44.44
CA CYS A 17 -12.31 2.26 43.35
C CYS A 17 -11.51 2.30 42.04
N PHE A 18 -11.02 1.16 41.58
CA PHE A 18 -10.66 0.96 40.19
C PHE A 18 -11.96 0.75 39.41
N GLY A 19 -12.46 1.81 38.78
CA GLY A 19 -13.39 1.66 37.68
C GLY A 19 -12.63 1.04 36.51
N GLN A 20 -12.75 -0.28 36.33
CA GLN A 20 -12.47 -0.91 35.05
C GLN A 20 -13.50 -0.39 34.06
N ALA A 21 -13.14 0.62 33.28
CA ALA A 21 -13.75 0.80 31.98
C ALA A 21 -13.16 -0.28 31.08
N GLU A 22 -13.71 -1.50 31.18
CA GLU A 22 -13.63 -2.45 30.08
C GLU A 22 -14.33 -1.77 28.90
N LEU A 23 -13.54 -1.28 27.95
CA LEU A 23 -14.04 -1.06 26.60
C LEU A 23 -14.37 -2.45 26.07
N ASP A 24 -15.64 -2.80 26.18
CA ASP A 24 -16.21 -3.98 25.56
C ASP A 24 -16.09 -3.82 24.04
N VAL A 25 -14.96 -4.26 23.47
CA VAL A 25 -14.77 -4.41 22.03
C VAL A 25 -15.34 -5.77 21.60
N SER A 26 -16.53 -6.11 22.09
CA SER A 26 -17.38 -7.17 21.56
C SER A 26 -18.37 -6.57 20.56
N GLY A 27 -17.87 -5.77 19.62
CA GLY A 27 -18.61 -5.51 18.39
C GLY A 27 -18.67 -6.82 17.60
N PRO A 28 -19.80 -7.18 16.98
CA PRO A 28 -19.81 -8.31 16.07
C PRO A 28 -18.75 -8.05 15.01
N LEU A 29 -17.80 -8.98 14.85
CA LEU A 29 -17.00 -9.06 13.64
C LEU A 29 -18.00 -8.97 12.48
N PRO A 30 -17.84 -8.03 11.54
CA PRO A 30 -18.73 -8.00 10.38
C PRO A 30 -18.62 -9.38 9.74
N GLY A 31 -19.75 -10.08 9.67
CA GLY A 31 -19.80 -11.43 9.14
C GLY A 31 -19.15 -11.45 7.77
N GLU A 32 -18.33 -12.47 7.53
CA GLU A 32 -17.90 -12.88 6.21
C GLU A 32 -19.14 -13.33 5.42
N GLU A 33 -19.95 -12.37 4.98
CA GLU A 33 -20.83 -12.62 3.84
C GLU A 33 -19.94 -12.72 2.62
N SER A 34 -19.84 -13.93 2.07
CA SER A 34 -19.22 -14.22 0.78
C SER A 34 -19.98 -13.47 -0.31
N THR A 35 -19.68 -12.20 -0.47
CA THR A 35 -20.11 -11.43 -1.64
C THR A 35 -19.08 -11.70 -2.72
N ASN A 36 -19.39 -12.65 -3.61
CA ASN A 36 -18.73 -12.73 -4.90
C ASN A 36 -18.85 -11.35 -5.56
N PRO A 37 -17.75 -10.65 -5.90
CA PRO A 37 -17.83 -9.49 -6.79
C PRO A 37 -17.96 -10.03 -8.23
N GLY A 38 -19.12 -10.61 -8.52
CA GLY A 38 -19.47 -11.15 -9.82
C GLY A 38 -20.03 -10.05 -10.71
N GLY A 39 -19.20 -9.50 -11.60
CA GLY A 39 -19.61 -8.79 -12.81
C GLY A 39 -20.44 -7.50 -12.64
N PRO A 40 -20.67 -6.75 -13.72
CA PRO A 40 -21.41 -5.50 -13.66
C PRO A 40 -22.91 -5.80 -13.69
N GLU A 41 -23.48 -6.19 -12.56
CA GLU A 41 -24.92 -5.96 -12.39
C GLU A 41 -25.11 -4.47 -12.14
N ALA A 42 -25.76 -3.82 -13.11
CA ALA A 42 -26.15 -2.42 -13.03
C ALA A 42 -27.11 -2.25 -11.84
N SER A 43 -26.58 -1.93 -10.67
CA SER A 43 -27.39 -1.27 -9.66
C SER A 43 -27.80 0.07 -10.25
N ASP A 44 -29.11 0.34 -10.25
CA ASP A 44 -29.65 1.66 -10.53
C ASP A 44 -29.13 2.60 -9.43
N CYS A 45 -27.94 3.15 -9.67
CA CYS A 45 -27.33 4.09 -8.75
C CYS A 45 -28.20 5.34 -8.68
N PRO A 46 -28.81 5.64 -7.52
CA PRO A 46 -29.67 6.80 -7.41
C PRO A 46 -28.84 8.04 -7.73
N ALA A 47 -29.41 8.95 -8.51
CA ALA A 47 -28.71 10.14 -9.01
C ALA A 47 -28.39 11.18 -7.92
N SER A 48 -28.68 10.90 -6.65
CA SER A 48 -28.58 11.89 -5.58
C SER A 48 -28.24 11.26 -4.23
N GLY A 49 -27.05 11.57 -3.72
CA GLY A 49 -26.61 11.26 -2.36
C GLY A 49 -25.08 11.27 -2.29
N ILE A 50 -24.50 11.91 -1.28
CA ILE A 50 -23.07 11.79 -0.96
C ILE A 50 -22.96 10.70 0.09
N GLU A 51 -22.45 9.54 -0.30
CA GLU A 51 -22.42 8.32 0.53
C GLU A 51 -20.98 7.85 0.74
N PRO A 52 -20.16 8.58 1.52
CA PRO A 52 -18.81 8.14 1.78
C PRO A 52 -18.85 6.91 2.67
N GLY A 53 -17.95 5.96 2.45
CA GLY A 53 -17.75 4.87 3.39
C GLY A 53 -17.12 5.32 4.71
N PRO A 54 -16.83 4.37 5.61
CA PRO A 54 -16.24 4.68 6.90
C PRO A 54 -14.86 5.36 6.73
N SER A 55 -14.51 6.25 7.66
CA SER A 55 -13.19 6.88 7.74
C SER A 55 -12.53 6.48 9.05
N PRO A 56 -11.98 5.25 9.16
CA PRO A 56 -11.31 4.77 10.36
C PRO A 56 -10.04 5.58 10.65
N LEU A 57 -9.67 5.65 11.94
CA LEU A 57 -8.43 6.30 12.34
C LEU A 57 -7.22 5.51 11.81
N ARG A 58 -6.41 6.13 10.95
CA ARG A 58 -5.26 5.49 10.31
C ARG A 58 -3.95 6.00 10.89
N ARG A 59 -3.10 5.11 11.42
CA ARG A 59 -1.72 5.47 11.79
C ARG A 59 -0.84 5.61 10.55
N LEU A 60 0.25 6.36 10.66
CA LEU A 60 1.30 6.37 9.64
C LEU A 60 1.95 4.98 9.55
N THR A 61 2.08 4.48 8.32
CA THR A 61 2.94 3.32 8.04
C THR A 61 4.41 3.66 8.26
N ARG A 62 5.29 2.65 8.33
CA ARG A 62 6.75 2.85 8.38
C ARG A 62 7.27 3.74 7.25
N PHE A 63 6.75 3.54 6.03
CA PHE A 63 7.09 4.34 4.86
C PHE A 63 6.68 5.80 5.04
N GLU A 64 5.43 6.04 5.43
CA GLU A 64 4.89 7.38 5.65
C GLU A 64 5.58 8.10 6.83
N TYR A 65 5.91 7.38 7.91
CA TYR A 65 6.63 7.92 9.07
C TYR A 65 8.01 8.43 8.65
N ASN A 66 8.82 7.58 8.01
CA ASN A 66 10.17 7.95 7.57
C ASN A 66 10.16 9.12 6.59
N ASN A 67 9.22 9.14 5.65
CA ASN A 67 9.06 10.27 4.73
C ASN A 67 8.66 11.56 5.45
N THR A 68 7.74 11.47 6.40
CA THR A 68 7.25 12.64 7.16
C THR A 68 8.36 13.23 8.02
N VAL A 69 9.14 12.41 8.74
CA VAL A 69 10.25 12.93 9.57
C VAL A 69 11.39 13.47 8.71
N ARG A 70 11.68 12.87 7.54
CA ARG A 70 12.61 13.44 6.56
C ARG A 70 12.18 14.85 6.16
N ASP A 71 10.91 15.04 5.80
CA ASP A 71 10.44 16.33 5.30
C ASP A 71 10.27 17.38 6.42
N LEU A 72 10.02 16.95 7.66
CA LEU A 72 9.99 17.82 8.83
C LEU A 72 11.39 18.27 9.26
N LEU A 73 12.34 17.34 9.33
CA LEU A 73 13.64 17.53 9.99
C LEU A 73 14.83 17.69 9.04
N GLY A 74 14.66 17.38 7.74
CA GLY A 74 15.76 17.31 6.79
C GLY A 74 16.73 16.15 7.06
N THR A 75 16.30 15.12 7.80
CA THR A 75 17.13 13.99 8.21
C THR A 75 17.20 12.89 7.15
N SER A 76 18.30 12.14 7.12
CA SER A 76 18.44 10.89 6.37
C SER A 76 18.17 9.63 7.22
N LEU A 77 17.87 9.81 8.51
CA LEU A 77 17.55 8.70 9.40
C LEU A 77 16.24 8.02 9.00
N GLN A 78 16.19 6.70 9.21
CA GLN A 78 15.03 5.86 8.91
C GLN A 78 14.59 5.05 10.14
N PRO A 79 14.22 5.71 11.26
CA PRO A 79 13.94 5.01 12.52
C PRO A 79 12.78 4.02 12.40
N ALA A 80 11.83 4.22 11.48
CA ALA A 80 10.72 3.29 11.32
C ALA A 80 11.15 1.94 10.71
N GLU A 81 12.39 1.78 10.27
CA GLU A 81 12.89 0.47 9.80
C GLU A 81 12.89 -0.60 10.91
N THR A 82 13.02 -0.17 12.17
CA THR A 82 13.02 -1.05 13.34
C THR A 82 11.61 -1.30 13.89
N PHE A 83 10.60 -0.56 13.43
CA PHE A 83 9.25 -0.71 13.93
C PHE A 83 8.69 -2.09 13.59
N ALA A 84 7.79 -2.59 14.44
CA ALA A 84 7.01 -3.77 14.10
C ALA A 84 6.36 -3.58 12.71
N LYS A 85 6.49 -4.61 11.86
CA LYS A 85 5.95 -4.56 10.50
C LYS A 85 4.43 -4.51 10.55
N GLU A 86 3.84 -3.71 9.67
CA GLU A 86 2.40 -3.70 9.44
C GLU A 86 1.90 -5.07 8.95
N GLU A 87 0.69 -5.44 9.38
CA GLU A 87 -0.05 -6.54 8.76
C GLU A 87 -0.61 -6.09 7.40
N GLU A 88 -0.57 -6.99 6.42
CA GLU A 88 -1.14 -6.75 5.09
C GLU A 88 -2.59 -7.23 5.05
N SER A 89 -3.48 -6.39 4.53
CA SER A 89 -4.87 -6.74 4.28
C SER A 89 -5.28 -6.27 2.88
N LEU A 90 -5.92 -7.15 2.12
CA LEU A 90 -6.25 -6.94 0.70
C LEU A 90 -5.03 -6.59 -0.16
N GLY A 91 -3.83 -7.05 0.22
CA GLY A 91 -2.58 -6.80 -0.49
C GLY A 91 -1.88 -5.49 -0.11
N PHE A 92 -2.38 -4.75 0.89
CA PHE A 92 -1.80 -3.47 1.30
C PHE A 92 -1.54 -3.42 2.80
N ASN A 93 -0.41 -2.81 3.16
CA ASN A 93 0.03 -2.61 4.54
C ASN A 93 -0.49 -1.29 5.15
N ASN A 94 -1.27 -0.53 4.39
CA ASN A 94 -1.81 0.77 4.81
C ASN A 94 -3.29 0.70 5.20
N ASN A 95 -3.82 -0.53 5.37
CA ASN A 95 -5.21 -0.77 5.74
C ASN A 95 -5.44 -0.41 7.21
N ALA A 96 -6.28 0.59 7.46
CA ALA A 96 -6.52 1.14 8.79
C ALA A 96 -7.01 0.11 9.82
N TYR A 97 -7.76 -0.92 9.39
CA TYR A 97 -8.26 -1.97 10.28
C TYR A 97 -7.19 -3.00 10.67
N ALA A 98 -6.09 -3.10 9.91
CA ALA A 98 -4.96 -3.97 10.20
C ALA A 98 -3.83 -3.27 10.98
N LEU A 99 -3.90 -1.94 11.11
CA LEU A 99 -2.86 -1.11 11.72
C LEU A 99 -2.99 -1.04 13.25
N ASN A 100 -2.99 -2.20 13.89
CA ASN A 100 -3.05 -2.33 15.35
C ASN A 100 -1.81 -1.71 16.04
N VAL A 101 -2.01 -1.29 17.29
CA VAL A 101 -0.95 -0.70 18.13
C VAL A 101 -0.74 -1.54 19.37
N THR A 102 0.53 -1.85 19.64
CA THR A 102 0.98 -2.64 20.78
C THR A 102 1.92 -1.82 21.65
N LEU A 103 2.23 -2.28 22.87
CA LEU A 103 3.21 -1.61 23.74
C LEU A 103 4.59 -1.47 23.06
N LEU A 104 4.97 -2.45 22.23
CA LEU A 104 6.20 -2.38 21.44
C LEU A 104 6.22 -1.16 20.51
N HIS A 105 5.09 -0.82 19.89
CA HIS A 105 5.02 0.39 19.04
C HIS A 105 5.25 1.66 19.86
N VAL A 106 4.73 1.73 21.09
CA VAL A 106 4.91 2.89 21.98
C VAL A 106 6.39 3.05 22.34
N GLU A 107 7.07 1.97 22.72
CA GLU A 107 8.51 1.97 23.00
C GLU A 107 9.32 2.40 21.78
N GLN A 108 9.00 1.88 20.59
CA GLN A 108 9.66 2.22 19.34
C GLN A 108 9.47 3.68 18.94
N TRP A 109 8.28 4.26 19.14
CA TRP A 109 8.03 5.68 18.89
C TRP A 109 8.77 6.58 19.87
N MET A 110 8.88 6.17 21.13
CA MET A 110 9.69 6.88 22.13
C MET A 110 11.16 6.90 21.69
N GLU A 111 11.76 5.74 21.41
CA GLU A 111 13.15 5.63 20.96
C GLU A 111 13.42 6.41 19.67
N ALA A 112 12.51 6.32 18.70
CA ALA A 112 12.59 7.10 17.46
C ALA A 112 12.57 8.60 17.74
N SER A 113 11.68 9.07 18.60
CA SER A 113 11.57 10.50 18.93
C SER A 113 12.82 11.02 19.66
N GLU A 114 13.42 10.23 20.54
CA GLU A 114 14.66 10.55 21.24
C GLU A 114 15.83 10.63 20.26
N THR A 115 15.94 9.64 19.37
CA THR A 115 16.97 9.60 18.32
C THR A 115 16.84 10.79 17.36
N LEU A 116 15.63 11.08 16.88
CA LEU A 116 15.36 12.18 15.95
C LEU A 116 15.61 13.53 16.61
N SER A 117 15.18 13.74 17.85
CA SER A 117 15.42 15.01 18.56
C SER A 117 16.88 15.22 18.97
N GLY A 118 17.61 14.14 19.28
CA GLY A 118 19.04 14.19 19.58
C GLY A 118 19.89 14.57 18.36
N SER A 119 19.49 14.12 17.16
CA SER A 119 20.20 14.34 15.90
C SER A 119 19.71 15.55 15.09
N ALA A 120 18.58 16.16 15.47
CA ALA A 120 17.99 17.29 14.74
C ALA A 120 18.94 18.49 14.66
N ASN A 121 19.08 19.06 13.45
CA ASN A 121 19.75 20.34 13.23
C ASN A 121 18.83 21.49 13.68
N LEU A 122 18.84 21.80 14.98
CA LEU A 122 17.94 22.79 15.57
C LEU A 122 18.13 24.19 14.99
N ASP A 123 19.34 24.56 14.57
CA ASP A 123 19.61 25.87 13.95
C ASP A 123 18.86 26.05 12.63
N ALA A 124 18.68 24.96 11.88
CA ALA A 124 17.89 24.96 10.64
C ALA A 124 16.37 24.90 10.89
N LEU A 125 15.93 24.44 12.07
CA LEU A 125 14.52 24.24 12.41
C LEU A 125 13.90 25.42 13.16
N LEU A 126 14.71 26.20 13.87
CA LEU A 126 14.23 27.34 14.64
C LEU A 126 13.91 28.51 13.69
N PRO A 127 12.71 29.12 13.80
CA PRO A 127 12.32 30.25 12.94
C PRO A 127 12.96 31.58 13.35
N CYS A 128 13.76 31.58 14.42
CA CYS A 128 14.27 32.76 15.10
C CYS A 128 15.59 32.44 15.80
N GLN A 129 16.40 33.47 16.03
CA GLN A 129 17.60 33.39 16.85
C GLN A 129 17.22 33.69 18.31
N PRO A 130 17.32 32.72 19.23
CA PRO A 130 16.95 32.92 20.62
C PRO A 130 18.00 33.79 21.34
N THR A 131 17.55 34.81 22.05
CA THR A 131 18.32 35.55 23.06
C THR A 131 17.67 35.34 24.42
N SER A 132 18.36 35.62 25.52
CA SER A 132 17.83 35.37 26.87
C SER A 132 16.44 35.99 27.14
N SER A 133 16.11 37.10 26.49
CA SER A 133 14.79 37.75 26.61
C SER A 133 13.76 37.29 25.56
N THR A 134 14.18 36.57 24.51
CA THR A 134 13.30 36.16 23.40
C THR A 134 13.08 34.65 23.32
N GLU A 135 13.73 33.85 24.17
CA GLU A 135 13.61 32.38 24.20
C GLU A 135 12.14 31.90 24.19
N ALA A 136 11.31 32.36 25.12
CA ALA A 136 9.91 31.91 25.21
C ALA A 136 9.08 32.27 23.96
N ALA A 137 9.31 33.44 23.39
CA ALA A 137 8.65 33.86 22.14
C ALA A 137 9.13 33.00 20.96
N CYS A 138 10.42 32.68 20.90
CA CYS A 138 11.00 31.85 19.87
C CYS A 138 10.51 30.39 19.95
N ALA A 139 10.41 29.84 21.16
CA ALA A 139 9.84 28.52 21.40
C ALA A 139 8.36 28.44 20.97
N ARG A 140 7.56 29.48 21.25
CA ARG A 140 6.17 29.57 20.76
C ARG A 140 6.11 29.55 19.23
N GLN A 141 6.92 30.37 18.56
CA GLN A 141 6.98 30.40 17.09
C GLN A 141 7.40 29.06 16.51
N PHE A 142 8.37 28.37 17.12
CA PHE A 142 8.76 27.01 16.74
C PHE A 142 7.59 26.03 16.90
N ILE A 143 6.91 26.03 18.06
CA ILE A 143 5.76 25.16 18.31
C ILE A 143 4.66 25.37 17.28
N GLU A 144 4.31 26.62 16.98
CA GLU A 144 3.23 26.94 16.04
C GLU A 144 3.60 26.56 14.61
N SER A 145 4.82 26.90 14.16
CA SER A 145 5.26 26.62 12.78
C SER A 145 5.61 25.15 12.53
N PHE A 146 6.37 24.51 13.43
CA PHE A 146 6.73 23.11 13.34
C PHE A 146 5.51 22.22 13.63
N GLY A 147 4.76 22.53 14.69
CA GLY A 147 3.57 21.80 15.07
C GLY A 147 2.53 21.79 13.95
N LYS A 148 2.33 22.93 13.26
CA LYS A 148 1.40 22.99 12.12
C LYS A 148 1.75 21.99 11.03
N ARG A 149 3.04 21.82 10.74
CA ARG A 149 3.52 20.85 9.75
C ARG A 149 3.42 19.43 10.27
N ALA A 150 3.84 19.19 11.52
CA ALA A 150 3.86 17.87 12.13
C ALA A 150 2.47 17.28 12.34
N TRP A 151 1.51 18.09 12.77
CA TRP A 151 0.12 17.68 13.02
C TRP A 151 -0.81 18.03 11.86
N ARG A 152 -0.25 18.64 10.80
CA ARG A 152 -0.89 18.94 9.52
C ARG A 152 -2.12 19.85 9.60
N ARG A 153 -2.21 20.62 10.68
CA ARG A 153 -3.20 21.69 10.92
C ARG A 153 -2.65 22.70 11.92
N PRO A 154 -3.18 23.93 11.99
CA PRO A 154 -2.87 24.86 13.05
C PRO A 154 -3.16 24.23 14.42
N LEU A 155 -2.27 24.48 15.37
CA LEU A 155 -2.44 24.03 16.74
C LEU A 155 -3.49 24.92 17.43
N GLU A 156 -4.31 24.31 18.25
CA GLU A 156 -5.24 25.02 19.13
C GLU A 156 -4.47 25.73 20.26
N ALA A 157 -5.03 26.81 20.80
CA ALA A 157 -4.38 27.57 21.87
C ALA A 157 -4.04 26.71 23.10
N GLY A 158 -4.89 25.75 23.45
CA GLY A 158 -4.65 24.80 24.52
C GLY A 158 -3.49 23.83 24.22
N GLU A 159 -3.33 23.43 22.96
CA GLU A 159 -2.22 22.58 22.51
C GLU A 159 -0.88 23.31 22.57
N VAL A 160 -0.84 24.55 22.09
CA VAL A 160 0.35 25.41 22.20
C VAL A 160 0.74 25.60 23.66
N THR A 161 -0.25 25.83 24.53
CA THR A 161 -0.01 26.00 25.98
C THR A 161 0.61 24.76 26.61
N ARG A 162 0.11 23.55 26.29
CA ARG A 162 0.67 22.29 26.78
C ARG A 162 2.10 22.05 26.28
N LEU A 163 2.37 22.33 25.00
CA LEU A 163 3.72 22.17 24.44
C LEU A 163 4.72 23.19 24.99
N LEU A 164 4.27 24.42 25.31
CA LEU A 164 5.09 25.40 26.02
C LEU A 164 5.45 24.95 27.43
N ALA A 165 4.55 24.24 28.12
CA ALA A 165 4.87 23.65 29.43
C ALA A 165 5.94 22.55 29.31
N VAL A 166 5.89 21.71 28.27
CA VAL A 166 6.95 20.72 27.96
C VAL A 166 8.28 21.42 27.68
N TYR A 167 8.26 22.47 26.85
CA TYR A 167 9.43 23.30 26.58
C TYR A 167 10.02 23.85 27.89
N GLN A 168 9.20 24.44 28.75
CA GLN A 168 9.65 25.05 30.00
C GLN A 168 10.30 24.00 30.92
N ALA A 169 9.71 22.82 31.04
CA ALA A 169 10.28 21.73 31.83
C ALA A 169 11.68 21.31 31.33
N GLY A 170 11.90 21.26 30.01
CA GLY A 170 13.23 20.99 29.44
C GLY A 170 14.20 22.17 29.61
N ARG A 171 13.69 23.40 29.51
CA ARG A 171 14.45 24.62 29.71
C ARG A 171 15.00 24.74 31.13
N ASP A 172 14.17 24.42 32.12
CA ASP A 172 14.52 24.46 33.54
C ASP A 172 15.50 23.34 33.92
N ARG A 173 15.45 22.21 33.23
CA ARG A 173 16.40 21.10 33.42
C ARG A 173 17.82 21.45 32.96
N LYS A 174 17.96 22.23 31.88
CA LYS A 174 19.28 22.56 31.33
C LYS A 174 19.33 23.88 30.58
N ASP A 175 18.73 23.94 29.40
CA ASP A 175 18.87 25.06 28.47
C ASP A 175 17.74 25.11 27.43
N PHE A 176 17.72 26.19 26.65
CA PHE A 176 16.75 26.42 25.57
C PHE A 176 16.64 25.23 24.62
N LEU A 177 17.77 24.72 24.16
CA LEU A 177 17.81 23.62 23.18
C LEU A 177 17.26 22.32 23.78
N THR A 178 17.47 22.07 25.06
CA THR A 178 16.87 20.93 25.77
C THR A 178 15.35 21.06 25.83
N GLY A 179 14.83 22.27 26.08
CA GLY A 179 13.40 22.57 25.95
C GLY A 179 12.86 22.24 24.56
N ILE A 180 13.51 22.72 23.50
CA ILE A 180 13.12 22.44 22.11
C ILE A 180 13.16 20.95 21.78
N ARG A 181 14.19 20.21 22.22
CA ARG A 181 14.28 18.75 22.00
C ARG A 181 13.15 18.00 22.69
N MET A 182 12.82 18.33 23.93
CA MET A 182 11.70 17.72 24.64
C MET A 182 10.35 18.04 23.97
N THR A 183 10.17 19.26 23.48
CA THR A 183 8.99 19.64 22.69
C THR A 183 8.92 18.85 21.39
N LEU A 184 10.05 18.65 20.68
CA LEU A 184 10.10 17.85 19.47
C LEU A 184 9.73 16.38 19.74
N GLN A 185 10.21 15.79 20.83
CA GLN A 185 9.80 14.45 21.26
C GLN A 185 8.30 14.37 21.50
N ALA A 186 7.73 15.33 22.24
CA ALA A 186 6.28 15.39 22.50
C ALA A 186 5.45 15.54 21.21
N LEU A 187 5.92 16.35 20.26
CA LEU A 187 5.28 16.52 18.96
C LEU A 187 5.26 15.22 18.15
N LEU A 188 6.37 14.47 18.11
CA LEU A 188 6.55 13.23 17.35
C LEU A 188 5.91 12.00 18.00
N GLN A 189 5.58 12.05 19.29
CA GLN A 189 4.87 10.98 19.99
C GLN A 189 3.35 11.24 20.09
N SER A 190 2.89 12.43 19.68
CA SER A 190 1.48 12.81 19.73
C SER A 190 0.64 11.94 18.78
N PRO A 191 -0.59 11.54 19.16
CA PRO A 191 -1.54 10.93 18.23
C PRO A 191 -1.78 11.78 16.97
N PHE A 192 -1.73 13.12 17.07
CA PHE A 192 -1.87 14.00 15.91
C PHE A 192 -0.68 13.91 14.93
N PHE A 193 0.47 13.42 15.37
CA PHE A 193 1.60 13.10 14.49
C PHE A 193 1.53 11.65 14.01
N LEU A 194 1.28 10.70 14.90
CA LEU A 194 1.31 9.27 14.61
C LEU A 194 0.12 8.81 13.75
N TYR A 195 -0.98 9.56 13.75
CA TYR A 195 -2.18 9.24 13.00
C TYR A 195 -2.62 10.39 12.08
N ARG A 196 -3.32 10.00 11.03
CA ARG A 196 -4.11 10.90 10.18
C ARG A 196 -5.47 11.11 10.85
N VAL A 197 -5.48 12.03 11.82
CA VAL A 197 -6.70 12.38 12.55
C VAL A 197 -7.57 13.28 11.68
N GLU A 198 -8.80 12.83 11.43
CA GLU A 198 -9.79 13.56 10.65
C GLU A 198 -11.06 13.67 11.51
N THR A 199 -11.55 14.87 11.72
CA THR A 199 -12.79 15.21 12.42
C THR A 199 -13.88 15.69 11.45
N GLY A 200 -13.49 16.25 10.30
CA GLY A 200 -14.42 16.86 9.35
C GLY A 200 -14.88 18.26 9.79
N THR A 201 -15.66 18.92 8.94
CA THR A 201 -16.30 20.19 9.29
C THR A 201 -17.36 19.98 10.37
N PRO A 202 -17.49 20.87 11.37
CA PRO A 202 -18.57 20.80 12.35
C PRO A 202 -19.94 20.72 11.66
N SER A 203 -20.77 19.76 12.06
CA SER A 203 -22.11 19.55 11.51
C SER A 203 -23.16 19.49 12.61
N ALA A 204 -24.40 19.83 12.26
CA ALA A 204 -25.53 19.63 13.16
C ALA A 204 -25.75 18.14 13.47
N GLN A 205 -26.38 17.86 14.61
CA GLN A 205 -26.80 16.51 14.98
C GLN A 205 -27.77 15.94 13.93
N GLY A 206 -27.60 14.68 13.55
CA GLY A 206 -28.42 14.01 12.52
C GLY A 206 -27.92 14.14 11.08
N VAL A 207 -26.78 14.80 10.85
CA VAL A 207 -26.09 14.78 9.54
C VAL A 207 -25.35 13.46 9.38
N SER A 208 -25.60 12.74 8.28
CA SER A 208 -24.97 11.44 7.97
C SER A 208 -23.62 11.54 7.25
N THR A 209 -23.30 12.73 6.71
CA THR A 209 -22.09 12.97 5.90
C THR A 209 -21.53 14.36 6.17
N VAL A 210 -20.22 14.46 6.46
CA VAL A 210 -19.51 15.73 6.60
C VAL A 210 -18.39 15.86 5.59
N GLN A 211 -18.14 17.07 5.12
CA GLN A 211 -16.99 17.35 4.28
C GLN A 211 -15.72 17.37 5.14
N VAL A 212 -14.60 16.89 4.59
CA VAL A 212 -13.31 17.09 5.26
C VAL A 212 -12.88 18.55 5.18
N THR A 213 -12.19 19.04 6.20
CA THR A 213 -11.65 20.42 6.21
C THR A 213 -10.55 20.60 5.17
N SER A 214 -10.19 21.84 4.84
CA SER A 214 -9.10 22.14 3.91
C SER A 214 -7.75 21.53 4.32
N TYR A 215 -7.47 21.46 5.63
CA TYR A 215 -6.25 20.83 6.17
C TYR A 215 -6.28 19.30 6.07
N GLU A 216 -7.44 18.69 6.32
CA GLU A 216 -7.64 17.26 6.15
C GLU A 216 -7.54 16.89 4.67
N MET A 217 -8.11 17.68 3.75
CA MET A 217 -7.96 17.46 2.31
C MET A 217 -6.50 17.58 1.85
N ALA A 218 -5.77 18.61 2.31
CA ALA A 218 -4.34 18.73 2.05
C ALA A 218 -3.57 17.49 2.54
N SER A 219 -3.94 16.96 3.71
CA SER A 219 -3.36 15.74 4.26
C SER A 219 -3.72 14.50 3.43
N ARG A 220 -5.00 14.32 3.06
CA ARG A 220 -5.44 13.21 2.20
C ARG A 220 -4.68 13.21 0.87
N LEU A 221 -4.59 14.36 0.19
CA LEU A 221 -3.83 14.51 -1.05
C LEU A 221 -2.35 14.16 -0.89
N SER A 222 -1.67 14.75 0.09
CA SER A 222 -0.23 14.55 0.32
C SER A 222 0.14 13.12 0.67
N TYR A 223 -0.62 12.47 1.54
CA TYR A 223 -0.36 11.07 1.88
C TYR A 223 -0.72 10.13 0.73
N PHE A 224 -1.80 10.38 -0.01
CA PHE A 224 -2.17 9.53 -1.14
C PHE A 224 -1.20 9.65 -2.32
N LEU A 225 -0.76 10.86 -2.67
CA LEU A 225 0.02 11.10 -3.88
C LEU A 225 1.53 11.11 -3.64
N TRP A 226 2.00 11.46 -2.44
CA TRP A 226 3.42 11.58 -2.10
C TRP A 226 3.87 10.78 -0.86
N GLY A 227 2.95 10.17 -0.11
CA GLY A 227 3.28 9.36 1.07
C GLY A 227 3.99 10.15 2.18
N THR A 228 3.67 11.44 2.33
CA THR A 228 4.28 12.35 3.30
C THR A 228 3.35 13.53 3.60
N MET A 229 3.77 14.44 4.49
CA MET A 229 3.00 15.63 4.86
C MET A 229 2.77 16.61 3.69
N PRO A 230 1.79 17.54 3.79
CA PRO A 230 1.58 18.59 2.80
C PRO A 230 2.82 19.45 2.55
N ASP A 231 2.98 19.92 1.32
CA ASP A 231 3.97 20.94 1.01
C ASP A 231 3.45 22.35 1.32
N THR A 232 4.32 23.35 1.12
CA THR A 232 3.97 24.76 1.34
C THR A 232 2.75 25.19 0.54
N ALA A 233 2.61 24.75 -0.71
CA ALA A 233 1.48 25.11 -1.56
C ALA A 233 0.15 24.55 -1.03
N LEU A 234 0.13 23.28 -0.60
CA LEU A 234 -1.06 22.69 0.03
C LEU A 234 -1.40 23.36 1.37
N PHE A 235 -0.39 23.68 2.21
CA PHE A 235 -0.63 24.40 3.45
C PHE A 235 -1.19 25.80 3.22
N GLN A 236 -0.69 26.53 2.22
CA GLN A 236 -1.20 27.85 1.84
C GLN A 236 -2.64 27.78 1.31
N ALA A 237 -2.96 26.79 0.48
CA ALA A 237 -4.33 26.56 0.03
C ALA A 237 -5.27 26.25 1.21
N ALA A 238 -4.80 25.44 2.18
CA ALA A 238 -5.56 25.16 3.39
C ALA A 238 -5.74 26.39 4.30
N ASP A 239 -4.71 27.23 4.45
CA ASP A 239 -4.80 28.53 5.15
C ASP A 239 -5.85 29.45 4.53
N ALA A 240 -5.95 29.45 3.21
CA ALA A 240 -6.91 30.25 2.46
C ALA A 240 -8.34 29.66 2.45
N GLY A 241 -8.57 28.51 3.10
CA GLY A 241 -9.87 27.83 3.09
C GLY A 241 -10.23 27.23 1.73
N GLU A 242 -9.24 26.96 0.87
CA GLU A 242 -9.42 26.30 -0.42
C GLU A 242 -9.49 24.76 -0.26
N LEU A 243 -9.34 24.00 -1.35
CA LEU A 243 -9.41 22.53 -1.37
C LEU A 243 -10.80 21.97 -0.98
N VAL A 244 -11.85 22.79 -1.14
CA VAL A 244 -13.22 22.41 -0.82
C VAL A 244 -13.95 21.92 -2.08
N THR A 245 -13.70 22.59 -3.21
CA THR A 245 -14.37 22.29 -4.48
C THR A 245 -13.62 21.21 -5.28
N PRO A 246 -14.33 20.41 -6.12
CA PRO A 246 -13.67 19.43 -6.98
C PRO A 246 -12.56 20.05 -7.85
N ALA A 247 -12.80 21.23 -8.42
CA ALA A 247 -11.82 21.90 -9.28
C ALA A 247 -10.53 22.28 -8.56
N GLN A 248 -10.61 22.71 -7.29
CA GLN A 248 -9.43 23.01 -6.47
C GLN A 248 -8.63 21.74 -6.14
N VAL A 249 -9.34 20.66 -5.79
CA VAL A 249 -8.72 19.36 -5.49
C VAL A 249 -8.05 18.79 -6.74
N GLU A 250 -8.73 18.83 -7.89
CA GLU A 250 -8.20 18.36 -9.17
C GLU A 250 -6.91 19.11 -9.56
N ALA A 251 -6.91 20.44 -9.45
CA ALA A 251 -5.75 21.25 -9.78
C ALA A 251 -4.51 20.85 -8.95
N GLN A 252 -4.69 20.61 -7.65
CA GLN A 252 -3.61 20.14 -6.78
C GLN A 252 -3.21 18.69 -7.08
N ALA A 253 -4.16 17.79 -7.29
CA ALA A 253 -3.88 16.39 -7.63
C ALA A 253 -3.04 16.29 -8.92
N ARG A 254 -3.41 17.03 -9.97
CA ARG A 254 -2.65 17.08 -11.23
C ARG A 254 -1.24 17.63 -11.04
N ARG A 255 -1.08 18.72 -10.29
CA ARG A 255 0.23 19.27 -9.94
C ARG A 255 1.10 18.22 -9.25
N MET A 256 0.54 17.52 -8.28
CA MET A 256 1.26 16.56 -7.45
C MET A 256 1.64 15.29 -8.22
N ILE A 257 0.77 14.78 -9.10
CA ILE A 257 1.06 13.63 -9.97
C ILE A 257 2.18 13.95 -10.97
N ALA A 258 2.26 15.20 -11.44
CA ALA A 258 3.33 15.64 -12.35
C ALA A 258 4.68 15.85 -11.63
N ASP A 259 4.69 15.98 -10.31
CA ASP A 259 5.92 16.17 -9.53
C ASP A 259 6.70 14.84 -9.37
N PRO A 260 8.04 14.84 -9.50
CA PRO A 260 8.87 13.65 -9.30
C PRO A 260 8.65 12.91 -7.97
N LYS A 261 8.16 13.59 -6.93
CA LYS A 261 7.79 12.96 -5.66
C LYS A 261 6.74 11.87 -5.81
N ALA A 262 5.84 11.97 -6.79
CA ALA A 262 4.80 10.96 -7.03
C ALA A 262 5.37 9.58 -7.39
N ARG A 263 6.56 9.53 -8.01
CA ARG A 263 7.21 8.25 -8.40
C ARG A 263 7.39 7.31 -7.22
N LYS A 264 7.76 7.84 -6.03
CA LYS A 264 7.95 7.02 -4.83
C LYS A 264 6.66 6.39 -4.33
N MET A 265 5.55 7.13 -4.36
CA MET A 265 4.27 6.64 -3.89
C MET A 265 3.64 5.64 -4.86
N VAL A 266 3.76 5.89 -6.16
CA VAL A 266 3.35 4.93 -7.19
C VAL A 266 4.19 3.65 -7.11
N ALA A 267 5.50 3.77 -6.88
CA ALA A 267 6.35 2.60 -6.65
C ALA A 267 5.94 1.83 -5.39
N GLU A 268 5.58 2.52 -4.30
CA GLU A 268 5.12 1.91 -3.06
C GLU A 268 3.79 1.15 -3.25
N PHE A 269 2.83 1.71 -3.98
CA PHE A 269 1.61 0.98 -4.36
C PHE A 269 1.94 -0.34 -5.08
N HIS A 270 2.76 -0.29 -6.13
CA HIS A 270 3.07 -1.49 -6.91
C HIS A 270 3.93 -2.49 -6.14
N ARG A 271 4.82 -2.01 -5.25
CA ARG A 271 5.60 -2.88 -4.36
C ARG A 271 4.68 -3.77 -3.52
N GLN A 272 3.61 -3.18 -2.98
CA GLN A 272 2.61 -3.90 -2.18
C GLN A 272 1.71 -4.77 -3.06
N TRP A 273 1.08 -4.19 -4.08
CA TRP A 273 0.15 -4.89 -4.97
C TRP A 273 0.78 -6.13 -5.63
N LEU A 274 2.04 -6.02 -6.05
CA LEU A 274 2.79 -7.11 -6.70
C LEU A 274 3.66 -7.92 -5.75
N LYS A 275 3.61 -7.65 -4.44
CA LYS A 275 4.39 -8.36 -3.41
C LYS A 275 5.89 -8.42 -3.73
N LEU A 276 6.46 -7.32 -4.23
CA LEU A 276 7.86 -7.29 -4.69
C LEU A 276 8.87 -7.57 -3.57
N ASP A 277 8.51 -7.29 -2.32
CA ASP A 277 9.37 -7.61 -1.18
C ASP A 277 9.42 -9.11 -0.88
N GLU A 278 8.32 -9.85 -1.09
CA GLU A 278 8.34 -11.31 -1.05
C GLU A 278 9.25 -11.88 -2.15
N PHE A 279 9.28 -11.24 -3.33
CA PHE A 279 10.20 -11.61 -4.40
C PHE A 279 11.67 -11.46 -3.98
N SER A 280 12.05 -10.40 -3.26
CA SER A 280 13.43 -10.22 -2.77
C SER A 280 13.89 -11.35 -1.84
N HIS A 281 12.96 -12.00 -1.15
CA HIS A 281 13.20 -13.15 -0.27
C HIS A 281 12.98 -14.51 -0.95
N THR A 282 12.58 -14.52 -2.23
CA THR A 282 12.36 -15.77 -2.97
C THR A 282 13.67 -16.52 -3.16
N THR A 283 13.65 -17.82 -2.88
CA THR A 283 14.77 -18.74 -3.09
C THR A 283 14.42 -19.79 -4.13
N LYS A 284 15.42 -20.17 -4.94
CA LYS A 284 15.31 -21.28 -5.88
C LYS A 284 16.40 -22.31 -5.62
N ASP A 285 16.10 -23.56 -5.92
CA ASP A 285 17.09 -24.62 -5.88
C ASP A 285 18.16 -24.32 -6.94
N THR A 286 19.39 -24.05 -6.49
CA THR A 286 20.51 -23.69 -7.36
C THR A 286 20.95 -24.82 -8.29
N THR A 287 20.59 -26.08 -7.98
CA THR A 287 20.85 -27.22 -8.87
C THR A 287 19.88 -27.25 -10.05
N VAL A 288 18.65 -26.77 -9.86
CA VAL A 288 17.61 -26.71 -10.89
C VAL A 288 17.65 -25.38 -11.65
N TYR A 289 17.83 -24.27 -10.94
CA TYR A 289 17.79 -22.91 -11.48
C TYR A 289 19.07 -22.12 -11.16
N PRO A 290 20.24 -22.52 -11.67
CA PRO A 290 21.53 -21.90 -11.33
C PRO A 290 21.62 -20.42 -11.74
N ALA A 291 20.85 -20.00 -12.74
CA ALA A 291 20.84 -18.62 -13.22
C ALA A 291 19.98 -17.66 -12.36
N PHE A 292 19.13 -18.17 -11.46
CA PHE A 292 18.16 -17.33 -10.76
C PHE A 292 18.82 -16.33 -9.79
N GLU A 293 19.68 -16.81 -8.89
CA GLU A 293 20.23 -15.95 -7.83
C GLU A 293 21.06 -14.77 -8.39
N PRO A 294 21.93 -14.95 -9.41
CA PRO A 294 22.60 -13.82 -10.06
C PRO A 294 21.65 -12.82 -10.75
N LEU A 295 20.46 -13.25 -11.17
CA LEU A 295 19.49 -12.42 -11.90
C LEU A 295 18.42 -11.79 -11.01
N LYS A 296 18.23 -12.26 -9.78
CA LYS A 296 17.12 -11.85 -8.89
C LYS A 296 17.01 -10.34 -8.74
N ALA A 297 18.12 -9.65 -8.46
CA ALA A 297 18.11 -8.18 -8.36
C ALA A 297 17.72 -7.51 -9.69
N ALA A 298 18.21 -8.03 -10.82
CA ALA A 298 17.90 -7.48 -12.13
C ALA A 298 16.43 -7.67 -12.51
N MET A 299 15.83 -8.83 -12.18
CA MET A 299 14.40 -9.10 -12.38
C MET A 299 13.52 -8.14 -11.55
N ARG A 300 13.91 -7.80 -10.32
CA ARG A 300 13.19 -6.78 -9.54
C ARG A 300 13.28 -5.41 -10.19
N THR A 301 14.49 -4.99 -10.56
CA THR A 301 14.72 -3.68 -11.20
C THR A 301 14.01 -3.56 -12.54
N GLU A 302 13.90 -4.65 -13.32
CA GLU A 302 13.06 -4.70 -14.52
C GLU A 302 11.63 -4.28 -14.21
N THR A 303 10.99 -4.93 -13.23
CA THR A 303 9.59 -4.67 -12.88
C THR A 303 9.39 -3.25 -12.39
N GLU A 304 10.25 -2.77 -11.50
CA GLU A 304 10.19 -1.39 -10.98
C GLU A 304 10.33 -0.36 -12.11
N LYS A 305 11.29 -0.53 -13.03
CA LYS A 305 11.47 0.37 -14.18
C LYS A 305 10.33 0.30 -15.18
N PHE A 306 9.82 -0.90 -15.43
CA PHE A 306 8.68 -1.12 -16.31
C PHE A 306 7.45 -0.37 -15.82
N LEU A 307 7.12 -0.52 -14.53
CA LEU A 307 5.94 0.13 -13.92
C LEU A 307 6.08 1.65 -13.87
N ASP A 308 7.26 2.14 -13.49
CA ASP A 308 7.58 3.57 -13.49
C ASP A 308 7.44 4.17 -14.91
N TYR A 309 7.98 3.49 -15.93
CA TYR A 309 7.85 3.91 -17.32
C TYR A 309 6.38 3.90 -17.79
N VAL A 310 5.64 2.82 -17.53
CA VAL A 310 4.22 2.73 -17.91
C VAL A 310 3.44 3.87 -17.27
N PHE A 311 3.68 4.19 -15.99
CA PHE A 311 2.93 5.24 -15.32
C PHE A 311 3.34 6.65 -15.72
N PHE A 312 4.64 6.96 -15.83
CA PHE A 312 5.12 8.35 -15.97
C PHE A 312 5.64 8.70 -17.36
N ASP A 313 6.29 7.76 -18.04
CA ASP A 313 7.08 8.04 -19.25
C ASP A 313 6.42 7.45 -20.52
N SER A 314 5.20 6.93 -20.38
CA SER A 314 4.31 6.48 -21.46
C SER A 314 2.97 7.23 -21.45
N GLU A 315 2.07 6.85 -22.36
CA GLU A 315 0.69 7.32 -22.37
C GLU A 315 -0.09 7.03 -21.08
N GLY A 316 0.39 6.13 -20.21
CA GLY A 316 -0.22 5.86 -18.91
C GLY A 316 -1.40 4.89 -18.96
N SER A 317 -1.57 4.14 -20.05
CA SER A 317 -2.64 3.17 -20.19
C SER A 317 -2.39 1.93 -19.33
N ALA A 318 -3.38 1.53 -18.53
CA ALA A 318 -3.31 0.31 -17.73
C ALA A 318 -3.22 -0.97 -18.58
N SER A 319 -3.66 -0.95 -19.84
CA SER A 319 -3.50 -2.07 -20.77
C SER A 319 -2.03 -2.42 -21.02
N LEU A 320 -1.11 -1.44 -20.96
CA LEU A 320 0.32 -1.70 -21.09
C LEU A 320 0.85 -2.59 -19.95
N LEU A 321 0.23 -2.58 -18.77
CA LEU A 321 0.63 -3.48 -17.68
C LEU A 321 0.55 -4.96 -18.09
N PHE A 322 -0.31 -5.30 -19.06
CA PHE A 322 -0.54 -6.67 -19.50
C PHE A 322 -0.02 -6.96 -20.90
N ASP A 323 -0.15 -6.05 -21.88
CA ASP A 323 0.23 -6.32 -23.28
C ASP A 323 1.33 -5.38 -23.82
N ALA A 324 2.24 -4.90 -22.97
CA ALA A 324 3.39 -4.15 -23.45
C ALA A 324 4.34 -5.04 -24.30
N PRO A 325 4.73 -4.61 -25.51
CA PRO A 325 5.66 -5.33 -26.39
C PRO A 325 7.13 -5.06 -26.04
N PHE A 326 7.40 -4.60 -24.82
CA PHE A 326 8.72 -4.21 -24.36
C PHE A 326 8.90 -4.53 -22.88
N THR A 327 10.15 -4.54 -22.44
CA THR A 327 10.52 -4.54 -21.02
C THR A 327 11.79 -3.70 -20.81
N PHE A 328 12.30 -3.66 -19.58
CA PHE A 328 13.61 -3.08 -19.25
C PHE A 328 14.58 -4.18 -18.86
N ALA A 329 15.70 -4.28 -19.56
CA ALA A 329 16.71 -5.28 -19.27
C ALA A 329 18.11 -4.69 -19.32
N ASN A 330 18.99 -5.20 -18.46
CA ASN A 330 20.43 -5.12 -18.64
C ASN A 330 20.94 -6.37 -19.38
N LYS A 331 22.25 -6.44 -19.67
CA LYS A 331 22.81 -7.57 -20.44
C LYS A 331 22.43 -8.96 -19.90
N PRO A 332 22.66 -9.30 -18.61
CA PRO A 332 22.34 -10.63 -18.10
C PRO A 332 20.86 -11.02 -18.25
N LEU A 333 19.96 -10.06 -18.02
CA LEU A 333 18.52 -10.32 -18.14
C LEU A 333 18.07 -10.42 -19.61
N ALA A 334 18.67 -9.62 -20.51
CA ALA A 334 18.43 -9.73 -21.95
C ALA A 334 18.88 -11.09 -22.50
N ASP A 335 20.05 -11.58 -22.07
CA ASP A 335 20.56 -12.92 -22.40
C ASP A 335 19.61 -14.01 -21.87
N PHE A 336 19.13 -13.88 -20.62
CA PHE A 336 18.15 -14.80 -20.03
C PHE A 336 16.82 -14.83 -20.79
N TYR A 337 16.39 -13.70 -21.35
CA TYR A 337 15.18 -13.61 -22.17
C TYR A 337 15.39 -14.01 -23.62
N GLY A 338 16.63 -14.15 -24.06
CA GLY A 338 16.97 -14.41 -25.46
C GLY A 338 16.60 -13.24 -26.39
N VAL A 339 16.68 -12.00 -25.89
CA VAL A 339 16.39 -10.78 -26.66
C VAL A 339 17.67 -10.01 -26.92
N THR A 340 17.70 -9.24 -28.02
CA THR A 340 18.80 -8.29 -28.24
C THR A 340 18.66 -7.15 -27.23
N GLY A 341 19.72 -6.86 -26.49
CA GLY A 341 19.71 -5.88 -25.42
C GLY A 341 21.06 -5.17 -25.24
N PRO A 342 21.19 -4.36 -24.17
CA PRO A 342 22.40 -3.59 -23.92
C PRO A 342 23.63 -4.47 -23.71
N ALA A 343 24.82 -3.91 -23.95
CA ALA A 343 26.08 -4.63 -23.78
C ALA A 343 26.58 -4.70 -22.33
N GLY A 344 25.97 -3.95 -21.41
CA GLY A 344 26.46 -3.75 -20.05
C GLY A 344 25.39 -3.92 -18.96
N SER A 345 25.71 -3.41 -17.76
CA SER A 345 24.86 -3.49 -16.58
C SER A 345 23.75 -2.42 -16.54
N ALA A 346 23.80 -1.42 -17.42
CA ALA A 346 22.76 -0.42 -17.56
C ALA A 346 21.46 -1.05 -18.12
N PHE A 347 20.33 -0.60 -17.59
CA PHE A 347 19.01 -1.02 -18.06
C PHE A 347 18.55 -0.15 -19.21
N GLU A 348 18.08 -0.78 -20.28
CA GLU A 348 17.50 -0.12 -21.43
C GLU A 348 16.12 -0.73 -21.75
N LYS A 349 15.26 0.06 -22.39
CA LYS A 349 13.99 -0.42 -22.92
C LYS A 349 14.28 -1.32 -24.12
N VAL A 350 13.88 -2.58 -24.06
CA VAL A 350 14.10 -3.58 -25.12
C VAL A 350 12.77 -4.14 -25.61
N THR A 351 12.67 -4.44 -26.89
CA THR A 351 11.54 -5.15 -27.47
C THR A 351 11.61 -6.63 -27.11
N VAL A 352 10.49 -7.21 -26.69
CA VAL A 352 10.41 -8.64 -26.38
C VAL A 352 9.79 -9.42 -27.54
N ASP A 353 10.08 -10.72 -27.62
CA ASP A 353 9.42 -11.63 -28.56
C ASP A 353 7.93 -11.77 -28.18
N PRO A 354 6.99 -11.28 -29.01
CA PRO A 354 5.57 -11.27 -28.70
C PRO A 354 4.92 -12.67 -28.75
N SER A 355 5.68 -13.71 -29.10
CA SER A 355 5.25 -15.11 -28.91
C SER A 355 5.63 -15.66 -27.53
N LYS A 356 6.53 -14.99 -26.80
CA LYS A 356 7.11 -15.48 -25.55
C LYS A 356 6.92 -14.57 -24.35
N ARG A 357 6.73 -13.26 -24.53
CA ARG A 357 6.56 -12.30 -23.42
C ARG A 357 5.66 -11.12 -23.82
N ALA A 358 4.90 -10.64 -22.86
CA ALA A 358 4.06 -9.45 -22.89
C ALA A 358 3.75 -8.99 -21.45
N GLY A 359 3.97 -7.71 -21.14
CA GLY A 359 3.62 -7.10 -19.84
C GLY A 359 4.11 -7.84 -18.58
N LEU A 360 3.47 -7.54 -17.45
CA LEU A 360 3.86 -7.99 -16.10
C LEU A 360 3.75 -9.51 -15.90
N LEU A 361 2.70 -10.13 -16.45
CA LEU A 361 2.39 -11.54 -16.23
C LEU A 361 3.44 -12.50 -16.81
N THR A 362 4.35 -11.98 -17.65
CA THR A 362 5.42 -12.74 -18.27
C THR A 362 6.81 -12.29 -17.82
N GLN A 363 6.91 -11.37 -16.86
CA GLN A 363 8.19 -10.99 -16.24
C GLN A 363 8.64 -12.07 -15.27
N ALA A 364 9.95 -12.30 -15.21
CA ALA A 364 10.52 -13.37 -14.41
C ALA A 364 10.33 -13.15 -12.90
N SER A 365 10.27 -11.92 -12.42
CA SER A 365 9.98 -11.59 -11.02
C SER A 365 8.62 -12.16 -10.58
N PHE A 366 7.56 -11.90 -11.35
CA PHE A 366 6.21 -12.43 -11.11
C PHE A 366 6.19 -13.97 -11.22
N LEU A 367 6.77 -14.51 -12.29
CA LEU A 367 6.75 -15.96 -12.54
C LEU A 367 7.50 -16.74 -11.45
N ALA A 368 8.62 -16.20 -10.96
CA ALA A 368 9.46 -16.85 -9.98
C ALA A 368 8.94 -16.70 -8.54
N SER A 369 8.38 -15.55 -8.15
CA SER A 369 7.77 -15.39 -6.82
C SER A 369 6.56 -16.30 -6.61
N HIS A 370 5.85 -16.65 -7.69
CA HIS A 370 4.68 -17.53 -7.67
C HIS A 370 5.02 -18.97 -8.09
N ALA A 371 6.22 -19.44 -7.76
CA ALA A 371 6.67 -20.81 -8.04
C ALA A 371 7.39 -21.41 -6.84
N LYS A 372 7.47 -22.74 -6.78
CA LYS A 372 8.21 -23.45 -5.71
C LYS A 372 9.72 -23.34 -5.96
N PRO A 373 10.57 -23.70 -4.97
CA PRO A 373 12.01 -23.65 -5.14
C PRO A 373 12.54 -24.51 -6.31
N ASN A 374 11.91 -25.65 -6.59
CA ASN A 374 12.36 -26.66 -7.55
C ASN A 374 11.41 -26.85 -8.76
N GLN A 375 10.23 -26.23 -8.80
CA GLN A 375 9.24 -26.39 -9.89
C GLN A 375 8.37 -25.13 -10.10
N SER A 376 7.77 -24.99 -11.28
CA SER A 376 6.69 -24.01 -11.52
C SER A 376 5.50 -24.29 -10.59
N SER A 377 4.60 -23.32 -10.44
CA SER A 377 3.36 -23.54 -9.70
C SER A 377 2.18 -22.85 -10.39
N PRO A 378 1.37 -23.60 -11.17
CA PRO A 378 0.18 -23.03 -11.78
C PRO A 378 -0.80 -22.51 -10.72
N ILE A 379 -0.83 -23.15 -9.54
CA ILE A 379 -1.71 -22.77 -8.43
C ILE A 379 -1.44 -21.36 -7.93
N HIS A 380 -0.20 -21.05 -7.52
CA HIS A 380 0.11 -19.72 -6.97
C HIS A 380 -0.04 -18.62 -8.02
N ARG A 381 0.33 -18.90 -9.29
CA ARG A 381 0.14 -17.96 -10.41
C ARG A 381 -1.35 -17.69 -10.67
N GLY A 382 -2.18 -18.74 -10.68
CA GLY A 382 -3.63 -18.64 -10.85
C GLY A 382 -4.33 -17.93 -9.71
N VAL A 383 -3.97 -18.25 -8.45
CA VAL A 383 -4.47 -17.58 -7.24
C VAL A 383 -4.17 -16.08 -7.30
N PHE A 384 -2.91 -15.72 -7.60
CA PHE A 384 -2.54 -14.31 -7.69
C PHE A 384 -3.33 -13.60 -8.80
N ALA A 385 -3.45 -14.21 -9.98
CA ALA A 385 -4.22 -13.60 -11.07
C ALA A 385 -5.70 -13.37 -10.72
N ARG A 386 -6.34 -14.36 -10.07
CA ARG A 386 -7.72 -14.26 -9.57
C ARG A 386 -7.88 -13.13 -8.54
N GLN A 387 -7.02 -13.09 -7.55
CA GLN A 387 -7.15 -12.14 -6.44
C GLN A 387 -6.73 -10.72 -6.83
N GLN A 388 -5.62 -10.57 -7.56
CA GLN A 388 -4.99 -9.27 -7.79
C GLN A 388 -5.41 -8.60 -9.10
N PHE A 389 -5.76 -9.38 -10.14
CA PHE A 389 -6.16 -8.84 -11.46
C PHE A 389 -7.64 -9.05 -11.79
N LEU A 390 -8.32 -9.97 -11.09
CA LEU A 390 -9.77 -10.17 -11.20
C LEU A 390 -10.54 -9.75 -9.94
N CYS A 391 -9.84 -9.36 -8.86
CA CYS A 391 -10.42 -8.90 -7.61
C CYS A 391 -11.38 -9.91 -6.96
N GLN A 392 -11.15 -11.20 -7.22
CA GLN A 392 -11.98 -12.29 -6.72
C GLN A 392 -11.44 -12.79 -5.39
N GLN A 393 -12.34 -12.97 -4.43
CA GLN A 393 -12.01 -13.68 -3.21
C GLN A 393 -12.04 -15.18 -3.48
N LEU A 394 -11.02 -15.88 -3.02
CA LEU A 394 -10.97 -17.34 -3.01
C LEU A 394 -11.15 -17.79 -1.57
N PRO A 395 -11.93 -18.85 -1.32
CA PRO A 395 -12.09 -19.39 0.03
C PRO A 395 -10.73 -19.86 0.57
N THR A 396 -10.63 -19.93 1.89
CA THR A 396 -9.44 -20.47 2.54
C THR A 396 -9.23 -21.93 2.13
N PRO A 397 -7.98 -22.35 1.91
CA PRO A 397 -7.69 -23.75 1.61
C PRO A 397 -8.06 -24.63 2.82
N PRO A 398 -8.51 -25.88 2.63
CA PRO A 398 -8.82 -26.80 3.73
C PRO A 398 -7.63 -27.02 4.67
N ASP A 399 -7.85 -27.17 5.98
CA ASP A 399 -6.78 -27.31 7.00
C ASP A 399 -5.79 -28.46 6.74
N ASN A 400 -6.17 -29.46 5.93
CA ASN A 400 -5.37 -30.63 5.59
C ASN A 400 -4.93 -30.67 4.11
N VAL A 401 -4.61 -29.51 3.49
CA VAL A 401 -4.00 -29.53 2.15
C VAL A 401 -2.67 -30.29 2.21
N GLY A 402 -2.61 -31.43 1.53
CA GLY A 402 -1.39 -32.24 1.43
C GLY A 402 -0.25 -31.49 0.75
N ALA A 403 0.95 -32.08 0.79
CA ALA A 403 2.09 -31.52 0.08
C ALA A 403 1.80 -31.46 -1.45
N PRO A 404 2.31 -30.43 -2.15
CA PRO A 404 2.24 -30.41 -3.60
C PRO A 404 2.95 -31.64 -4.18
N PRO A 405 2.53 -32.14 -5.36
CA PRO A 405 3.19 -33.27 -5.98
C PRO A 405 4.66 -32.95 -6.29
N ASP A 406 5.55 -33.91 -6.05
CA ASP A 406 6.97 -33.79 -6.38
C ASP A 406 7.20 -33.74 -7.90
N PRO A 407 8.30 -33.13 -8.37
CA PRO A 407 8.70 -33.20 -9.78
C PRO A 407 8.86 -34.64 -10.25
N SER A 408 8.43 -34.93 -11.49
CA SER A 408 8.57 -36.26 -12.12
C SER A 408 9.06 -36.13 -13.56
N PRO A 409 9.94 -37.02 -14.04
CA PRO A 409 10.34 -37.06 -15.45
C PRO A 409 9.22 -37.58 -16.37
N ASP A 410 8.23 -38.29 -15.82
CA ASP A 410 7.20 -39.01 -16.59
C ASP A 410 5.89 -38.22 -16.74
N ALA A 411 5.77 -37.07 -16.09
CA ALA A 411 4.61 -36.19 -16.17
C ALA A 411 4.99 -34.73 -15.95
N THR A 412 4.43 -33.83 -16.75
CA THR A 412 4.59 -32.37 -16.63
C THR A 412 3.97 -31.82 -15.34
N THR A 413 4.37 -30.62 -14.93
CA THR A 413 3.79 -29.96 -13.74
C THR A 413 2.28 -29.84 -13.86
N ARG A 414 1.79 -29.45 -15.05
CA ARG A 414 0.34 -29.44 -15.33
C ARG A 414 -0.32 -30.78 -15.01
N GLU A 415 0.20 -31.88 -15.56
CA GLU A 415 -0.41 -33.21 -15.39
C GLU A 415 -0.40 -33.65 -13.93
N ARG A 416 0.72 -33.43 -13.23
CA ARG A 416 0.83 -33.76 -11.80
C ARG A 416 -0.17 -32.99 -10.94
N PHE A 417 -0.30 -31.67 -11.17
CA PHE A 417 -1.25 -30.85 -10.44
C PHE A 417 -2.70 -31.16 -10.82
N ALA A 418 -2.98 -31.38 -12.11
CA ALA A 418 -4.33 -31.77 -12.57
C ALA A 418 -4.78 -33.10 -11.99
N GLU A 419 -3.87 -34.07 -11.79
CA GLU A 419 -4.20 -35.31 -11.08
C GLU A 419 -4.47 -35.04 -9.60
N HIS A 420 -3.60 -34.28 -8.94
CA HIS A 420 -3.73 -33.94 -7.52
C HIS A 420 -5.06 -33.24 -7.19
N THR A 421 -5.54 -32.36 -8.07
CA THR A 421 -6.71 -31.51 -7.83
C THR A 421 -8.05 -32.15 -8.21
N ARG A 422 -8.04 -33.41 -8.70
CA ARG A 422 -9.26 -34.20 -8.97
C ARG A 422 -10.03 -34.62 -7.73
N SER A 423 -9.39 -34.60 -6.55
CA SER A 423 -10.08 -34.99 -5.32
C SER A 423 -11.26 -34.04 -5.03
N PRO A 424 -12.40 -34.53 -4.51
CA PRO A 424 -13.55 -33.68 -4.19
C PRO A 424 -13.24 -32.53 -3.22
N ALA A 425 -12.22 -32.69 -2.37
CA ALA A 425 -11.78 -31.67 -1.42
C ALA A 425 -11.07 -30.49 -2.11
N CYS A 426 -10.46 -30.70 -3.28
CA CYS A 426 -9.68 -29.68 -3.99
C CYS A 426 -10.43 -29.11 -5.20
N SER A 427 -11.26 -29.92 -5.87
CA SER A 427 -11.80 -29.60 -7.19
C SER A 427 -12.66 -28.33 -7.24
N GLY A 428 -13.35 -27.97 -6.15
CA GLY A 428 -14.20 -26.79 -6.08
C GLY A 428 -13.45 -25.48 -6.33
N CYS A 429 -12.37 -25.24 -5.58
CA CYS A 429 -11.56 -24.03 -5.72
C CYS A 429 -10.68 -24.10 -6.97
N HIS A 430 -10.14 -25.28 -7.26
CA HIS A 430 -9.23 -25.48 -8.39
C HIS A 430 -9.92 -25.38 -9.75
N ALA A 431 -11.25 -25.53 -9.82
CA ALA A 431 -12.03 -25.20 -11.01
C ALA A 431 -11.88 -23.73 -11.46
N LEU A 432 -11.54 -22.83 -10.53
CA LEU A 432 -11.26 -21.43 -10.84
C LEU A 432 -9.75 -21.17 -11.00
N ILE A 433 -8.92 -21.81 -10.20
CA ILE A 433 -7.47 -21.53 -10.12
C ILE A 433 -6.71 -22.18 -11.28
N ASP A 434 -6.90 -23.49 -11.47
CA ASP A 434 -6.07 -24.30 -12.37
C ASP A 434 -6.17 -23.84 -13.83
N PRO A 435 -7.37 -23.56 -14.39
CA PRO A 435 -7.48 -23.14 -15.78
C PRO A 435 -6.71 -21.86 -16.10
N ILE A 436 -6.62 -20.91 -15.17
CA ILE A 436 -5.81 -19.70 -15.33
C ILE A 436 -4.32 -20.04 -15.14
N GLY A 437 -4.02 -20.79 -14.08
CA GLY A 437 -2.66 -21.19 -13.70
C GLY A 437 -1.90 -21.95 -14.78
N PHE A 438 -2.57 -22.88 -15.47
CA PHE A 438 -1.95 -23.69 -16.51
C PHE A 438 -1.49 -22.90 -17.73
N GLY A 439 -2.06 -21.70 -17.93
CA GLY A 439 -1.58 -20.74 -18.93
C GLY A 439 -0.10 -20.37 -18.80
N PHE A 440 0.46 -20.47 -17.59
CA PHE A 440 1.82 -20.08 -17.29
C PHE A 440 2.84 -21.21 -17.46
N GLU A 441 2.44 -22.42 -17.88
CA GLU A 441 3.35 -23.56 -17.94
C GLU A 441 4.40 -23.48 -19.05
N ASN A 442 4.24 -22.53 -19.99
CA ASN A 442 5.33 -22.10 -20.88
C ASN A 442 6.49 -21.39 -20.16
N TYR A 443 6.46 -21.25 -18.84
CA TYR A 443 7.57 -20.71 -18.06
C TYR A 443 7.90 -21.60 -16.88
N ASP A 444 9.19 -21.89 -16.70
CA ASP A 444 9.68 -22.67 -15.58
C ASP A 444 9.57 -21.93 -14.23
N GLY A 445 10.08 -22.53 -13.15
CA GLY A 445 10.05 -21.95 -11.82
C GLY A 445 10.90 -20.68 -11.64
N ALA A 446 11.80 -20.36 -12.57
CA ALA A 446 12.63 -19.15 -12.58
C ALA A 446 12.13 -18.10 -13.59
N GLY A 447 11.11 -18.41 -14.39
CA GLY A 447 10.53 -17.52 -15.40
C GLY A 447 11.19 -17.61 -16.78
N ALA A 448 12.00 -18.64 -17.04
CA ALA A 448 12.55 -18.93 -18.36
C ALA A 448 11.46 -19.55 -19.24
N PHE A 449 11.38 -19.11 -20.50
CA PHE A 449 10.40 -19.64 -21.45
C PHE A 449 10.77 -21.09 -21.86
N ARG A 450 9.77 -21.96 -21.97
CA ARG A 450 9.90 -23.37 -22.34
C ARG A 450 8.73 -23.85 -23.20
N THR A 451 9.04 -24.79 -24.10
CA THR A 451 8.05 -25.58 -24.86
C THR A 451 7.98 -27.03 -24.42
N HIS A 452 8.95 -27.47 -23.60
CA HIS A 452 9.03 -28.81 -23.04
C HIS A 452 9.39 -28.73 -21.55
N GLU A 453 8.86 -29.67 -20.74
CA GLU A 453 9.31 -29.96 -19.38
C GLU A 453 10.02 -31.32 -19.43
N GLY A 454 11.36 -31.31 -19.29
CA GLY A 454 12.16 -32.49 -19.63
C GLY A 454 12.01 -32.84 -21.11
N THR A 455 11.49 -34.03 -21.40
CA THR A 455 11.24 -34.49 -22.78
C THR A 455 9.77 -34.33 -23.21
N LEU A 456 8.90 -33.93 -22.28
CA LEU A 456 7.46 -33.87 -22.51
C LEU A 456 7.04 -32.49 -23.04
N PRO A 457 6.17 -32.42 -24.06
CA PRO A 457 5.67 -31.15 -24.57
C PRO A 457 4.80 -30.44 -23.51
N VAL A 458 4.93 -29.13 -23.42
CA VAL A 458 4.10 -28.30 -22.53
C VAL A 458 2.75 -28.03 -23.18
N ASP A 459 1.67 -28.36 -22.47
CA ASP A 459 0.33 -27.82 -22.74
C ASP A 459 0.08 -26.60 -21.84
N ALA A 460 -0.02 -25.41 -22.44
CA ALA A 460 -0.34 -24.17 -21.73
C ALA A 460 -1.74 -23.63 -22.08
N SER A 461 -2.62 -24.49 -22.61
CA SER A 461 -4.02 -24.13 -22.84
C SER A 461 -4.75 -23.88 -21.52
N GLY A 462 -5.65 -22.91 -21.51
CA GLY A 462 -6.42 -22.58 -20.31
C GLY A 462 -7.75 -21.93 -20.65
N SER A 463 -8.47 -21.54 -19.60
CA SER A 463 -9.67 -20.73 -19.72
C SER A 463 -9.80 -19.79 -18.53
N VAL A 464 -10.41 -18.64 -18.79
CA VAL A 464 -10.86 -17.72 -17.75
C VAL A 464 -12.36 -17.90 -17.60
N THR A 465 -12.83 -17.99 -16.36
CA THR A 465 -14.24 -18.20 -16.02
C THR A 465 -14.68 -17.20 -14.96
N GLN A 466 -15.96 -16.85 -14.91
CA GLN A 466 -16.52 -15.92 -13.92
C GLN A 466 -15.83 -14.55 -13.93
N ALA A 467 -15.46 -14.04 -15.09
CA ALA A 467 -14.67 -12.82 -15.24
C ALA A 467 -15.22 -11.88 -16.32
N GLY A 468 -16.52 -11.98 -16.62
CA GLY A 468 -17.19 -11.11 -17.57
C GLY A 468 -16.56 -11.15 -18.96
N ASP A 469 -16.13 -10.00 -19.47
CA ASP A 469 -15.53 -9.89 -20.80
C ASP A 469 -14.11 -10.49 -20.92
N ALA A 470 -13.49 -10.86 -19.79
CA ALA A 470 -12.23 -11.62 -19.79
C ALA A 470 -12.42 -13.12 -19.98
N GLU A 471 -13.65 -13.65 -20.06
CA GLU A 471 -13.91 -15.09 -20.13
C GLU A 471 -13.51 -15.75 -21.46
N GLY A 472 -13.32 -17.07 -21.39
CA GLY A 472 -13.09 -17.95 -22.54
C GLY A 472 -11.68 -18.51 -22.61
N HIS A 473 -11.44 -19.28 -23.68
CA HIS A 473 -10.20 -20.00 -23.90
C HIS A 473 -9.04 -19.09 -24.30
N TYR A 474 -7.82 -19.58 -24.05
CA TYR A 474 -6.56 -18.99 -24.50
C TYR A 474 -5.45 -20.07 -24.49
N VAL A 475 -4.33 -19.80 -25.16
CA VAL A 475 -3.13 -20.64 -25.14
C VAL A 475 -1.91 -19.82 -24.71
N GLY A 476 -1.37 -20.16 -23.53
CA GLY A 476 -0.18 -19.53 -22.98
C GLY A 476 -0.42 -18.16 -22.34
N ALA A 477 0.52 -17.74 -21.49
CA ALA A 477 0.38 -16.53 -20.70
C ALA A 477 0.33 -15.24 -21.53
N VAL A 478 0.92 -15.23 -22.74
CA VAL A 478 0.87 -14.04 -23.61
C VAL A 478 -0.56 -13.79 -24.11
N GLU A 479 -1.28 -14.83 -24.54
CA GLU A 479 -2.67 -14.68 -24.97
C GLU A 479 -3.58 -14.32 -23.79
N LEU A 480 -3.35 -14.93 -22.61
CA LEU A 480 -4.02 -14.52 -21.37
C LEU A 480 -3.78 -13.03 -21.06
N SER A 481 -2.54 -12.56 -21.19
CA SER A 481 -2.18 -11.17 -20.92
C SER A 481 -2.85 -10.20 -21.90
N ARG A 482 -2.92 -10.56 -23.19
CA ARG A 482 -3.70 -9.80 -24.20
C ARG A 482 -5.18 -9.74 -23.89
N LYS A 483 -5.73 -10.86 -23.41
CA LYS A 483 -7.14 -10.93 -22.99
C LYS A 483 -7.39 -9.99 -21.81
N PHE A 484 -6.50 -10.00 -20.82
CA PHE A 484 -6.56 -9.09 -19.67
C PHE A 484 -6.40 -7.62 -20.07
N ALA A 485 -5.48 -7.30 -20.99
CA ALA A 485 -5.25 -5.95 -21.49
C ALA A 485 -6.47 -5.32 -22.18
N ARG A 486 -7.38 -6.15 -22.71
CA ARG A 486 -8.59 -5.73 -23.45
C ARG A 486 -9.86 -5.82 -22.62
N SER A 487 -9.79 -6.37 -21.42
CA SER A 487 -10.95 -6.60 -20.56
C SER A 487 -11.24 -5.39 -19.70
N THR A 488 -12.47 -4.90 -19.79
CA THR A 488 -13.01 -3.90 -18.86
C THR A 488 -13.05 -4.47 -17.45
N TYR A 489 -13.42 -5.75 -17.26
CA TYR A 489 -13.44 -6.40 -15.96
C TYR A 489 -12.08 -6.36 -15.24
N VAL A 490 -10.98 -6.61 -15.96
CA VAL A 490 -9.61 -6.52 -15.40
C VAL A 490 -9.25 -5.07 -15.06
N MET A 491 -9.53 -4.12 -15.95
CA MET A 491 -9.24 -2.71 -15.68
C MET A 491 -10.05 -2.16 -14.51
N GLU A 492 -11.29 -2.61 -14.35
CA GLU A 492 -12.10 -2.29 -13.18
C GLU A 492 -11.49 -2.83 -11.89
N CYS A 493 -10.88 -4.01 -11.91
CA CYS A 493 -10.14 -4.51 -10.75
C CYS A 493 -8.92 -3.64 -10.44
N VAL A 494 -8.17 -3.18 -11.46
CA VAL A 494 -7.07 -2.22 -11.25
C VAL A 494 -7.57 -0.96 -10.54
N ALA A 495 -8.74 -0.43 -10.94
CA ALA A 495 -9.38 0.70 -10.27
C ALA A 495 -9.75 0.37 -8.81
N THR A 496 -10.30 -0.81 -8.54
CA THR A 496 -10.60 -1.29 -7.18
C THR A 496 -9.35 -1.37 -6.31
N GLN A 497 -8.22 -1.87 -6.82
CA GLN A 497 -6.97 -1.96 -6.05
C GLN A 497 -6.46 -0.56 -5.65
N TRP A 498 -6.50 0.40 -6.58
CA TRP A 498 -6.17 1.79 -6.27
C TRP A 498 -7.15 2.43 -5.29
N PHE A 499 -8.45 2.15 -5.40
CA PHE A 499 -9.45 2.63 -4.44
C PHE A 499 -9.14 2.13 -3.03
N ARG A 500 -8.82 0.83 -2.88
CA ARG A 500 -8.47 0.23 -1.59
C ARG A 500 -7.24 0.87 -0.97
N TYR A 501 -6.22 1.09 -1.79
CA TYR A 501 -4.98 1.72 -1.34
C TYR A 501 -5.16 3.19 -0.96
N ALA A 502 -5.90 3.96 -1.76
CA ALA A 502 -6.17 5.37 -1.53
C ALA A 502 -6.90 5.60 -0.20
N ASN A 503 -7.92 4.79 0.06
CA ASN A 503 -8.75 4.88 1.27
C ASN A 503 -8.15 4.12 2.45
N GLY A 504 -7.18 3.22 2.23
CA GLY A 504 -6.59 2.37 3.26
C GLY A 504 -7.62 1.43 3.89
N ARG A 505 -8.51 0.86 3.08
CA ARG A 505 -9.50 -0.16 3.48
C ARG A 505 -10.18 -0.79 2.26
N GLY A 506 -10.95 -1.85 2.48
CA GLY A 506 -11.88 -2.37 1.47
C GLY A 506 -13.01 -1.40 1.13
N GLU A 507 -13.54 -1.51 -0.08
CA GLU A 507 -14.85 -0.96 -0.46
C GLU A 507 -15.99 -1.57 0.36
N THR A 508 -17.03 -0.78 0.59
CA THR A 508 -18.25 -1.22 1.27
C THR A 508 -19.43 -1.28 0.30
N SER A 509 -20.50 -1.98 0.69
CA SER A 509 -21.74 -2.03 -0.11
C SER A 509 -22.37 -0.65 -0.33
N GLN A 510 -22.22 0.27 0.64
CA GLN A 510 -22.69 1.66 0.53
C GLN A 510 -21.97 2.42 -0.60
N GLU A 511 -20.70 2.10 -0.87
CA GLU A 511 -19.89 2.80 -1.87
C GLU A 511 -19.97 2.15 -3.25
N GLN A 512 -20.79 1.12 -3.44
CA GLN A 512 -20.85 0.38 -4.70
C GLN A 512 -21.09 1.32 -5.89
N CYS A 513 -21.96 2.31 -5.73
CA CYS A 513 -22.25 3.28 -6.79
C CYS A 513 -21.10 4.24 -7.08
N GLU A 514 -20.40 4.70 -6.06
CA GLU A 514 -19.21 5.53 -6.21
C GLU A 514 -18.10 4.76 -6.94
N VAL A 515 -17.82 3.53 -6.52
CA VAL A 515 -16.83 2.66 -7.15
C VAL A 515 -17.19 2.38 -8.61
N GLN A 516 -18.48 2.15 -8.91
CA GLN A 516 -18.94 1.99 -10.30
C GLN A 516 -18.79 3.28 -11.13
N ASN A 517 -19.02 4.45 -10.53
CA ASN A 517 -18.78 5.72 -11.22
C ASN A 517 -17.29 5.96 -11.48
N LEU A 518 -16.41 5.65 -10.52
CA LEU A 518 -14.95 5.70 -10.70
C LEU A 518 -14.52 4.80 -11.88
N LYS A 519 -15.00 3.56 -11.92
CA LYS A 519 -14.74 2.59 -12.99
C LYS A 519 -15.19 3.11 -14.36
N LYS A 520 -16.39 3.69 -14.46
CA LYS A 520 -16.89 4.32 -15.70
C LYS A 520 -16.02 5.49 -16.14
N GLN A 521 -15.55 6.33 -15.21
CA GLN A 521 -14.65 7.44 -15.53
C GLN A 521 -13.28 6.94 -15.99
N PHE A 522 -12.77 5.88 -15.37
CA PHE A 522 -11.54 5.21 -15.79
C PHE A 522 -11.65 4.62 -17.20
N ALA A 523 -12.78 3.99 -17.54
CA ALA A 523 -13.03 3.54 -18.91
C ALA A 523 -13.10 4.72 -19.91
N ARG A 524 -13.77 5.83 -19.55
CA ARG A 524 -13.87 7.04 -20.39
C ARG A 524 -12.51 7.70 -20.64
N SER A 525 -11.56 7.58 -19.72
CA SER A 525 -10.19 8.09 -19.91
C SER A 525 -9.31 7.18 -20.77
N GLY A 526 -9.85 6.08 -21.30
CA GLY A 526 -9.06 5.07 -22.02
C GLY A 526 -8.20 4.22 -21.07
N PHE A 527 -8.68 4.01 -19.85
CA PHE A 527 -7.96 3.32 -18.77
C PHE A 527 -6.63 3.98 -18.42
N ASN A 528 -6.61 5.33 -18.37
CA ASN A 528 -5.41 6.08 -18.01
C ASN A 528 -5.18 6.10 -16.49
N LEU A 529 -4.06 5.53 -16.05
CA LEU A 529 -3.70 5.38 -14.64
C LEU A 529 -3.54 6.73 -13.91
N ARG A 530 -3.04 7.77 -14.59
CA ARG A 530 -2.89 9.10 -13.98
C ARG A 530 -4.26 9.77 -13.78
N GLU A 531 -5.15 9.63 -14.75
CA GLU A 531 -6.53 10.10 -14.60
C GLU A 531 -7.27 9.31 -13.50
N LEU A 532 -7.03 8.01 -13.34
CA LEU A 532 -7.59 7.23 -12.23
C LEU A 532 -7.22 7.83 -10.86
N LEU A 533 -5.95 8.19 -10.64
CA LEU A 533 -5.52 8.83 -9.40
C LEU A 533 -6.20 10.20 -9.21
N VAL A 534 -6.37 10.98 -10.28
CA VAL A 534 -7.13 12.24 -10.20
C VAL A 534 -8.58 11.96 -9.79
N GLN A 535 -9.27 11.05 -10.46
CA GLN A 535 -10.68 10.76 -10.17
C GLN A 535 -10.89 10.20 -8.76
N LEU A 536 -9.96 9.41 -8.24
CA LEU A 536 -9.97 8.98 -6.84
C LEU A 536 -9.95 10.15 -5.87
N THR A 537 -9.20 11.22 -6.15
CA THR A 537 -9.17 12.41 -5.27
C THR A 537 -10.47 13.21 -5.31
N LEU A 538 -11.28 13.01 -6.36
CA LEU A 538 -12.57 13.69 -6.55
C LEU A 538 -13.76 12.88 -6.03
N SER A 539 -13.51 11.66 -5.60
CA SER A 539 -14.52 10.71 -5.14
C SER A 539 -15.13 11.16 -3.80
N ASP A 540 -16.34 10.70 -3.51
CA ASP A 540 -17.04 11.06 -2.27
C ASP A 540 -16.34 10.47 -1.05
N ALA A 541 -15.86 9.22 -1.12
CA ALA A 541 -15.02 8.60 -0.10
C ALA A 541 -13.75 9.42 0.22
N PHE A 542 -13.20 10.12 -0.77
CA PHE A 542 -12.01 10.96 -0.59
C PHE A 542 -12.33 12.38 -0.10
N ARG A 543 -13.47 12.96 -0.49
CA ARG A 543 -13.85 14.35 -0.15
C ARG A 543 -14.74 14.50 1.07
N TYR A 544 -15.38 13.42 1.48
CA TYR A 544 -16.32 13.39 2.59
C TYR A 544 -15.99 12.23 3.53
N ARG A 545 -16.69 12.23 4.66
CA ARG A 545 -16.65 11.15 5.63
C ARG A 545 -17.99 11.05 6.35
N GLN A 546 -18.24 9.89 6.93
CA GLN A 546 -19.28 9.77 7.95
C GLN A 546 -18.79 10.44 9.25
N PRO A 547 -19.62 11.25 9.93
CA PRO A 547 -19.28 11.77 11.24
C PRO A 547 -19.04 10.61 12.21
N ALA A 548 -18.10 10.79 13.13
CA ALA A 548 -17.89 9.81 14.19
C ALA A 548 -19.21 9.62 14.97
N PRO A 549 -19.59 8.37 15.33
CA PRO A 549 -20.72 8.16 16.22
C PRO A 549 -20.53 9.04 17.46
N ALA A 550 -21.59 9.72 17.91
CA ALA A 550 -21.53 10.46 19.16
C ALA A 550 -21.01 9.51 20.25
N ALA A 551 -19.96 9.93 20.98
CA ALA A 551 -19.44 9.16 22.10
C ALA A 551 -20.62 8.88 23.05
N GLN A 552 -20.93 7.59 23.24
CA GLN A 552 -21.96 7.16 24.19
C GLN A 552 -21.47 7.33 25.62
#